data_AF-A0AAC8WFZ6-F1
#
_entry.id   AF-A0AAC8WFZ6-F1
#
_cell.length_a   1.000
_cell.length_b   1.000
_cell.length_c   1.000
_cell.angle_alpha   90.00
_cell.angle_beta   90.00
_cell.angle_gamma   90.00
#
_symmetry.space_group_name_H-M   'P 1'
#
loop_
_entity.id
_entity.type
_entity.pdbx_description
1 polymer ?
#
loop_
_entity_poly.entity_id
_entity_poly.type
_entity_poly.pdbx_seq_one_letter_code
_entity_poly.pdbx_strand_id
1 'polypeptide(L)'
;MIRVLSFCGDKIPSVVLGINNIFEYMCDKIDIEFTFKKTDMVKSKDIREADIIICVRGASDLDRDIVKLARIYNRLIIYYLDDDLLNIPKYSSVAPFYENKQIRENMIYAMETSDILWTANTNIRKKYGVYFGRSYVMDIPVNIQEITRENGQNNIKNEDVVKVCFAGSVDHIHMVDMMLSPAINHIAEKYSKEVYFYIIGVKPKKIKEFSNVKIVEYFHNIQEYYEFVAKNKIDIGLAPLEASDFTACKYYNKFLDYTCNGMVGIYSDVEPYKLIVKNEFNGMLAKNEENSWRKLLEKLILSKKLREKIYSNAVKEVKENFSYEYIMEKVLENIPEIKMEEKNKVTKRNFYLEKKIDLSSNFFIQRIANGFRIYGIKYLFIGSYKAVYKTLKYLKRKLDYAEEKK
;
A
#
# COMPACT_ATOMS: atom_id res chain seq x y z
N MET A 1 -13.17 -22.74 15.54
CA MET A 1 -12.80 -21.88 14.41
C MET A 1 -13.50 -20.52 14.40
N ILE A 2 -12.75 -19.46 14.64
CA ILE A 2 -13.18 -18.05 14.47
C ILE A 2 -13.21 -17.69 12.98
N ARG A 3 -14.21 -16.93 12.54
CA ARG A 3 -14.34 -16.46 11.16
C ARG A 3 -14.00 -14.98 11.05
N VAL A 4 -12.99 -14.67 10.24
CA VAL A 4 -12.50 -13.31 9.99
C VAL A 4 -12.84 -12.91 8.56
N LEU A 5 -13.65 -11.86 8.43
CA LEU A 5 -13.93 -11.22 7.15
C LEU A 5 -13.18 -9.90 7.05
N SER A 6 -12.27 -9.78 6.09
CA SER A 6 -11.72 -8.48 5.69
C SER A 6 -12.38 -7.96 4.43
N PHE A 7 -12.55 -6.65 4.34
CA PHE A 7 -13.03 -6.02 3.11
C PHE A 7 -12.37 -4.65 2.85
N CYS A 8 -12.25 -4.34 1.55
CA CYS A 8 -11.74 -3.08 1.03
C CYS A 8 -12.38 -2.81 -0.34
N GLY A 9 -12.43 -1.56 -0.80
CA GLY A 9 -12.99 -1.23 -2.11
C GLY A 9 -12.35 -2.01 -3.27
N ASP A 10 -11.03 -2.21 -3.20
CA ASP A 10 -10.27 -3.02 -4.14
C ASP A 10 -9.17 -3.82 -3.43
N LYS A 11 -8.63 -4.84 -4.12
CA LYS A 11 -7.48 -5.63 -3.62
C LYS A 11 -6.18 -4.86 -3.87
N ILE A 12 -5.94 -3.84 -3.06
CA ILE A 12 -4.75 -2.95 -3.12
C ILE A 12 -3.62 -3.45 -2.19
N PRO A 13 -2.37 -2.98 -2.38
CA PRO A 13 -1.24 -3.39 -1.53
C PRO A 13 -1.50 -3.21 -0.02
N SER A 14 -2.22 -2.15 0.39
CA SER A 14 -2.56 -1.90 1.79
C SER A 14 -3.30 -3.06 2.45
N VAL A 15 -4.33 -3.62 1.79
CA VAL A 15 -5.08 -4.75 2.34
C VAL A 15 -4.33 -6.07 2.18
N VAL A 16 -3.57 -6.24 1.10
CA VAL A 16 -2.80 -7.45 0.85
C VAL A 16 -1.69 -7.61 1.89
N LEU A 17 -0.81 -6.62 1.98
CA LEU A 17 0.36 -6.66 2.86
C LEU A 17 -0.04 -6.43 4.33
N GLY A 18 -0.92 -5.47 4.58
CA GLY A 18 -1.27 -5.04 5.94
C GLY A 18 -2.22 -5.97 6.67
N ILE A 19 -3.00 -6.81 5.97
CA ILE A 19 -4.02 -7.69 6.58
C ILE A 19 -3.99 -9.09 5.97
N ASN A 20 -4.22 -9.24 4.66
CA ASN A 20 -4.50 -10.55 4.07
C ASN A 20 -3.35 -11.54 4.28
N ASN A 21 -2.12 -11.14 3.97
CA ASN A 21 -0.97 -12.02 4.12
C ASN A 21 -0.78 -12.46 5.59
N ILE A 22 -1.09 -11.60 6.56
CA ILE A 22 -1.00 -11.94 7.99
C ILE A 22 -2.03 -13.01 8.33
N PHE A 23 -3.30 -12.82 7.96
CA PHE A 23 -4.35 -13.79 8.28
C PHE A 23 -4.24 -15.08 7.46
N GLU A 24 -3.81 -15.01 6.20
CA GLU A 24 -3.48 -16.19 5.38
C GLU A 24 -2.37 -17.01 6.05
N TYR A 25 -1.31 -16.36 6.56
CA TYR A 25 -0.28 -17.02 7.34
C TYR A 25 -0.81 -17.66 8.64
N MET A 26 -1.71 -16.97 9.35
CA MET A 26 -2.30 -17.46 10.60
C MET A 26 -3.20 -18.68 10.38
N CYS A 27 -3.92 -18.77 9.25
CA CYS A 27 -4.76 -19.93 8.91
C CYS A 27 -3.96 -21.25 8.88
N ASP A 28 -2.68 -21.19 8.51
CA ASP A 28 -1.80 -22.37 8.48
C ASP A 28 -1.28 -22.77 9.87
N LYS A 29 -1.49 -21.93 10.90
CA LYS A 29 -0.89 -22.07 12.24
C LYS A 29 -1.91 -22.25 13.36
N ILE A 30 -3.11 -21.70 13.21
CA ILE A 30 -4.17 -21.71 14.24
C ILE A 30 -5.55 -21.93 13.60
N ASP A 31 -6.52 -22.41 14.37
CA ASP A 31 -7.88 -22.73 13.92
C ASP A 31 -8.73 -21.47 13.66
N ILE A 32 -8.46 -20.79 12.55
CA ILE A 32 -9.22 -19.64 12.05
C ILE A 32 -9.59 -19.81 10.57
N GLU A 33 -10.69 -19.20 10.17
CA GLU A 33 -11.11 -19.10 8.77
C GLU A 33 -11.03 -17.63 8.35
N PHE A 34 -10.20 -17.34 7.35
CA PHE A 34 -10.06 -15.99 6.79
C PHE A 34 -10.68 -15.88 5.41
N THR A 35 -11.38 -14.77 5.15
CA THR A 35 -11.88 -14.44 3.82
C THR A 35 -11.70 -12.95 3.56
N PHE A 36 -11.14 -12.61 2.40
CA PHE A 36 -11.14 -11.25 1.85
C PHE A 36 -12.24 -11.10 0.80
N LYS A 37 -12.97 -9.98 0.83
CA LYS A 37 -13.89 -9.58 -0.24
C LYS A 37 -13.70 -8.11 -0.62
N LYS A 38 -13.94 -7.79 -1.88
CA LYS A 38 -14.17 -6.38 -2.26
C LYS A 38 -15.45 -5.87 -1.59
N THR A 39 -15.50 -4.59 -1.23
CA THR A 39 -16.66 -3.98 -0.57
C THR A 39 -17.97 -4.27 -1.30
N ASP A 40 -17.97 -4.20 -2.64
CA ASP A 40 -19.15 -4.48 -3.48
C ASP A 40 -19.52 -5.97 -3.57
N MET A 41 -18.65 -6.87 -3.13
CA MET A 41 -18.89 -8.32 -3.09
C MET A 41 -19.32 -8.83 -1.72
N VAL A 42 -19.24 -7.99 -0.68
CA VAL A 42 -19.69 -8.34 0.68
C VAL A 42 -21.21 -8.49 0.69
N LYS A 43 -21.68 -9.62 1.23
CA LYS A 43 -23.10 -9.92 1.45
C LYS A 43 -23.44 -9.90 2.92
N SER A 44 -24.72 -9.72 3.21
CA SER A 44 -25.25 -9.82 4.57
C SER A 44 -24.95 -11.16 5.23
N LYS A 45 -24.88 -12.25 4.45
CA LYS A 45 -24.49 -13.58 4.92
C LYS A 45 -23.08 -13.59 5.49
N ASP A 46 -22.14 -12.94 4.82
CA ASP A 46 -20.74 -12.89 5.26
C ASP A 46 -20.63 -12.21 6.62
N ILE A 47 -21.37 -11.12 6.82
CA ILE A 47 -21.42 -10.35 8.08
C ILE A 47 -22.09 -11.17 9.20
N ARG A 48 -23.11 -11.98 8.87
CA ARG A 48 -23.75 -12.89 9.82
C ARG A 48 -22.85 -14.06 10.23
N GLU A 49 -21.98 -14.52 9.35
CA GLU A 49 -21.14 -15.69 9.61
C GLU A 49 -19.79 -15.34 10.20
N ALA A 50 -19.29 -14.13 9.96
CA ALA A 50 -18.07 -13.61 10.57
C ALA A 50 -18.24 -13.37 12.07
N ASP A 51 -17.17 -13.63 12.82
CA ASP A 51 -17.02 -13.26 14.23
C ASP A 51 -16.27 -11.91 14.34
N ILE A 52 -15.28 -11.71 13.46
CA ILE A 52 -14.46 -10.50 13.36
C ILE A 52 -14.59 -9.90 11.95
N ILE A 53 -14.76 -8.59 11.87
CA ILE A 53 -14.83 -7.84 10.61
C ILE A 53 -13.72 -6.80 10.56
N ILE A 54 -12.91 -6.83 9.51
CA ILE A 54 -11.81 -5.90 9.27
C ILE A 54 -12.17 -4.98 8.11
N CYS A 55 -12.46 -3.73 8.42
CA CYS A 55 -12.73 -2.66 7.47
C CYS A 55 -11.41 -1.96 7.10
N VAL A 56 -10.94 -2.16 5.87
CA VAL A 56 -9.68 -1.57 5.40
C VAL A 56 -9.97 -0.29 4.62
N ARG A 57 -9.60 0.87 5.19
CA ARG A 57 -9.78 2.20 4.60
C ARG A 57 -11.24 2.56 4.21
N GLY A 58 -12.24 1.93 4.83
CA GLY A 58 -13.64 2.07 4.42
C GLY A 58 -14.19 3.48 4.59
N ALA A 59 -14.72 4.05 3.50
CA ALA A 59 -15.21 5.43 3.47
C ALA A 59 -16.43 5.63 2.54
N SER A 60 -16.82 4.61 1.77
CA SER A 60 -18.02 4.67 0.92
C SER A 60 -19.30 4.47 1.74
N ASP A 61 -20.45 4.78 1.12
CA ASP A 61 -21.76 4.52 1.72
C ASP A 61 -21.96 3.03 2.03
N LEU A 62 -21.42 2.15 1.18
CA LEU A 62 -21.50 0.71 1.36
C LEU A 62 -20.60 0.24 2.51
N ASP A 63 -19.38 0.78 2.64
CA ASP A 63 -18.52 0.50 3.79
C ASP A 63 -19.25 0.87 5.10
N ARG A 64 -19.88 2.05 5.12
CA ARG A 64 -20.70 2.50 6.25
C ARG A 64 -21.86 1.55 6.56
N ASP A 65 -22.58 1.08 5.55
CA ASP A 65 -23.70 0.14 5.75
C ASP A 65 -23.21 -1.21 6.29
N ILE A 66 -22.07 -1.72 5.80
CA ILE A 66 -21.43 -2.96 6.27
C ILE A 66 -21.03 -2.84 7.73
N VAL A 67 -20.30 -1.77 8.09
CA VAL A 67 -19.89 -1.50 9.48
C VAL A 67 -21.10 -1.33 10.40
N LYS A 68 -22.14 -0.65 9.93
CA LYS A 68 -23.40 -0.51 10.70
C LYS A 68 -24.08 -1.86 10.95
N LEU A 69 -24.15 -2.73 9.94
CA LEU A 69 -24.74 -4.06 10.11
C LEU A 69 -23.90 -4.93 11.04
N ALA A 70 -22.57 -4.88 10.91
CA ALA A 70 -21.63 -5.56 11.79
C ALA A 70 -21.85 -5.18 13.27
N ARG A 71 -22.05 -3.88 13.54
CA ARG A 71 -22.32 -3.38 14.89
C ARG A 71 -23.63 -3.91 15.45
N ILE A 72 -24.70 -3.91 14.63
CA ILE A 72 -26.01 -4.47 15.02
C ILE A 72 -25.91 -5.97 15.34
N TYR A 73 -25.01 -6.68 14.67
CA TYR A 73 -24.77 -8.11 14.86
C TYR A 73 -23.70 -8.43 15.90
N ASN A 74 -23.26 -7.43 16.67
CA ASN A 74 -22.26 -7.57 17.73
C ASN A 74 -20.98 -8.27 17.24
N ARG A 75 -20.51 -7.89 16.04
CA ARG A 75 -19.22 -8.32 15.51
C ARG A 75 -18.13 -7.47 16.12
N LEU A 76 -16.96 -8.06 16.35
CA LEU A 76 -15.77 -7.28 16.66
C LEU A 76 -15.33 -6.58 15.37
N ILE A 77 -15.27 -5.26 15.39
CA ILE A 77 -14.95 -4.46 14.20
C ILE A 77 -13.56 -3.85 14.37
N ILE A 78 -12.67 -4.20 13.45
CA ILE A 78 -11.33 -3.64 13.34
C ILE A 78 -11.31 -2.70 12.14
N TYR A 79 -10.85 -1.47 12.34
CA TYR A 79 -10.61 -0.54 11.25
C TYR A 79 -9.10 -0.45 10.99
N TYR A 80 -8.67 -0.82 9.78
CA TYR A 80 -7.27 -0.73 9.36
C TYR A 80 -7.02 0.54 8.55
N LEU A 81 -6.01 1.31 8.96
CA LEU A 81 -5.64 2.57 8.32
C LEU A 81 -4.11 2.70 8.20
N ASP A 82 -3.61 2.84 6.98
CA ASP A 82 -2.20 2.91 6.61
C ASP A 82 -1.73 4.30 6.17
N ASP A 83 -2.65 5.18 5.78
CA ASP A 83 -2.39 6.56 5.35
C ASP A 83 -3.34 7.55 6.04
N ASP A 84 -2.95 8.83 6.07
CA ASP A 84 -3.82 9.92 6.51
C ASP A 84 -4.81 10.33 5.42
N LEU A 85 -5.82 9.48 5.22
CA LEU A 85 -6.81 9.66 4.15
C LEU A 85 -7.70 10.89 4.32
N LEU A 86 -7.82 11.44 5.54
CA LEU A 86 -8.58 12.67 5.78
C LEU A 86 -7.77 13.94 5.47
N ASN A 87 -6.45 13.84 5.24
CA ASN A 87 -5.59 15.00 4.97
C ASN A 87 -4.64 14.73 3.79
N ILE A 88 -5.17 14.10 2.73
CA ILE A 88 -4.43 13.85 1.49
C ILE A 88 -4.05 15.19 0.83
N PRO A 89 -2.80 15.35 0.34
CA PRO A 89 -2.39 16.55 -0.39
C PRO A 89 -3.21 16.77 -1.65
N LYS A 90 -3.56 18.03 -1.93
CA LYS A 90 -4.41 18.42 -3.06
C LYS A 90 -3.91 18.02 -4.45
N TYR A 91 -2.60 17.81 -4.59
CA TYR A 91 -2.01 17.37 -5.85
C TYR A 91 -2.23 15.88 -6.14
N SER A 92 -2.66 15.09 -5.14
CA SER A 92 -2.90 13.66 -5.29
C SER A 92 -4.16 13.39 -6.12
N SER A 93 -4.08 12.43 -7.03
CA SER A 93 -5.20 12.03 -7.90
C SER A 93 -6.42 11.52 -7.12
N VAL A 94 -6.23 11.00 -5.91
CA VAL A 94 -7.31 10.50 -5.04
C VAL A 94 -7.90 11.57 -4.10
N ALA A 95 -7.32 12.77 -4.03
CA ALA A 95 -7.79 13.83 -3.14
C ALA A 95 -9.28 14.19 -3.36
N PRO A 96 -9.81 14.32 -4.59
CA PRO A 96 -11.22 14.69 -4.80
C PRO A 96 -12.22 13.69 -4.19
N PHE A 97 -11.83 12.42 -4.09
CA PHE A 97 -12.68 11.39 -3.46
C PHE A 97 -12.77 11.61 -1.94
N TYR A 98 -11.63 11.81 -1.27
CA TYR A 98 -11.57 11.95 0.19
C TYR A 98 -11.86 13.37 0.71
N GLU A 99 -11.88 14.38 -0.15
CA GLU A 99 -12.37 15.72 0.18
C GLU A 99 -13.91 15.80 0.16
N ASN A 100 -14.58 14.84 -0.48
CA ASN A 100 -16.05 14.80 -0.52
C ASN A 100 -16.62 14.69 0.91
N LYS A 101 -17.50 15.62 1.27
CA LYS A 101 -18.10 15.70 2.62
C LYS A 101 -18.74 14.37 3.07
N GLN A 102 -19.51 13.72 2.20
CA GLN A 102 -20.18 12.44 2.54
C GLN A 102 -19.16 11.33 2.80
N ILE A 103 -18.10 11.26 2.00
CA ILE A 103 -17.02 10.27 2.15
C ILE A 103 -16.29 10.47 3.49
N ARG A 104 -16.02 11.73 3.86
CA ARG A 104 -15.41 12.06 5.16
C ARG A 104 -16.32 11.69 6.33
N GLU A 105 -17.60 12.03 6.25
CA GLU A 105 -18.60 11.68 7.27
C GLU A 105 -18.74 10.16 7.42
N ASN A 106 -18.73 9.41 6.31
CA ASN A 106 -18.77 7.96 6.32
C ASN A 106 -17.52 7.36 6.95
N MET A 107 -16.33 7.90 6.65
CA MET A 107 -15.08 7.44 7.24
C MET A 107 -15.07 7.68 8.75
N ILE A 108 -15.47 8.87 9.21
CA ILE A 108 -15.59 9.18 10.64
C ILE A 108 -16.59 8.22 11.31
N TYR A 109 -17.76 8.03 10.71
CA TYR A 109 -18.75 7.08 11.22
C TYR A 109 -18.20 5.65 11.33
N ALA A 110 -17.45 5.19 10.32
CA ALA A 110 -16.85 3.87 10.32
C ALA A 110 -15.81 3.74 11.45
N MET A 111 -14.99 4.77 11.68
CA MET A 111 -14.02 4.80 12.78
C MET A 111 -14.74 4.77 14.15
N GLU A 112 -15.70 5.66 14.38
CA GLU A 112 -16.46 5.75 15.65
C GLU A 112 -17.27 4.49 15.97
N THR A 113 -17.72 3.76 14.94
CA THR A 113 -18.50 2.53 15.12
C THR A 113 -17.61 1.30 15.35
N SER A 114 -16.32 1.41 15.05
CA SER A 114 -15.36 0.30 15.15
C SER A 114 -14.75 0.19 16.55
N ASP A 115 -14.35 -1.02 16.95
CA ASP A 115 -13.84 -1.29 18.30
C ASP A 115 -12.31 -1.09 18.40
N ILE A 116 -11.57 -1.41 17.33
CA ILE A 116 -10.11 -1.35 17.27
C ILE A 116 -9.64 -0.53 16.06
N LEU A 117 -8.69 0.37 16.29
CA LEU A 117 -7.79 0.88 15.25
C LEU A 117 -6.56 -0.02 15.13
N TRP A 118 -6.33 -0.57 13.94
CA TRP A 118 -5.06 -1.19 13.56
C TRP A 118 -4.36 -0.27 12.56
N THR A 119 -3.14 0.17 12.88
CA THR A 119 -2.28 0.89 11.94
C THR A 119 -0.83 0.41 12.03
N ALA A 120 -0.02 0.72 11.04
CA ALA A 120 1.43 0.50 11.06
C ALA A 120 2.22 1.78 11.41
N ASN A 121 1.55 2.89 11.73
CA ASN A 121 2.19 4.17 11.98
C ASN A 121 1.69 4.83 13.29
N THR A 122 2.62 5.27 14.13
CA THR A 122 2.32 5.90 15.43
C THR A 122 1.57 7.22 15.32
N ASN A 123 1.77 8.00 14.26
CA ASN A 123 1.07 9.27 14.04
C ASN A 123 -0.39 9.05 13.64
N ILE A 124 -0.68 8.01 12.85
CA ILE A 124 -2.06 7.60 12.58
C ILE A 124 -2.75 7.22 13.89
N ARG A 125 -2.08 6.43 14.75
CA ARG A 125 -2.63 6.10 16.08
C ARG A 125 -2.87 7.34 16.94
N LYS A 126 -1.91 8.26 17.01
CA LYS A 126 -2.07 9.51 17.79
C LYS A 126 -3.24 10.36 17.28
N LYS A 127 -3.40 10.45 15.95
CA LYS A 127 -4.40 11.31 15.31
C LYS A 127 -5.81 10.73 15.34
N TYR A 128 -5.93 9.42 15.12
CA TYR A 128 -7.22 8.74 14.93
C TYR A 128 -7.61 7.83 16.08
N GLY A 129 -6.70 7.53 17.02
CA GLY A 129 -7.00 6.66 18.16
C GLY A 129 -8.13 7.16 19.05
N VAL A 130 -8.43 8.46 19.03
CA VAL A 130 -9.55 9.07 19.79
C VAL A 130 -10.93 8.53 19.38
N TYR A 131 -11.08 7.98 18.18
CA TYR A 131 -12.34 7.42 17.69
C TYR A 131 -12.59 5.98 18.17
N PHE A 132 -11.64 5.36 18.87
CA PHE A 132 -11.68 3.92 19.16
C PHE A 132 -11.45 3.65 20.65
N GLY A 133 -12.07 2.58 21.16
CA GLY A 133 -11.80 2.09 22.52
C GLY A 133 -10.39 1.48 22.64
N ARG A 134 -9.87 0.89 21.56
CA ARG A 134 -8.52 0.31 21.49
C ARG A 134 -7.80 0.76 20.22
N SER A 135 -6.49 0.98 20.32
CA SER A 135 -5.67 1.30 19.15
C SER A 135 -4.28 0.68 19.27
N TYR A 136 -3.84 0.02 18.20
CA TYR A 136 -2.58 -0.72 18.15
C TYR A 136 -1.77 -0.31 16.93
N VAL A 137 -0.45 -0.20 17.14
CA VAL A 137 0.54 -0.04 16.07
C VAL A 137 1.19 -1.39 15.88
N MET A 138 1.01 -2.00 14.71
CA MET A 138 1.58 -3.29 14.35
C MET A 138 2.14 -3.21 12.93
N ASP A 139 3.39 -3.63 12.80
CA ASP A 139 4.14 -3.59 11.55
C ASP A 139 3.63 -4.60 10.51
N ILE A 140 4.11 -4.43 9.28
CA ILE A 140 3.80 -5.30 8.15
C ILE A 140 4.91 -6.36 8.04
N PRO A 141 4.59 -7.66 7.98
CA PRO A 141 5.62 -8.69 7.89
C PRO A 141 6.28 -8.69 6.51
N VAL A 142 7.57 -9.03 6.49
CA VAL A 142 8.32 -9.25 5.25
C VAL A 142 9.15 -10.53 5.35
N ASN A 143 9.28 -11.21 4.21
CA ASN A 143 10.18 -12.35 4.09
C ASN A 143 11.52 -11.87 3.58
N ILE A 144 12.55 -12.02 4.39
CA ILE A 144 13.92 -11.79 3.95
C ILE A 144 14.56 -13.13 3.60
N GLN A 145 14.79 -13.36 2.31
CA GLN A 145 15.74 -14.39 1.88
C GLN A 145 17.13 -13.78 2.04
N GLU A 146 18.02 -14.44 2.79
CA GLU A 146 19.40 -13.99 2.84
C GLU A 146 19.96 -14.00 1.42
N ILE A 147 20.23 -12.82 0.88
CA ILE A 147 21.08 -12.71 -0.29
C ILE A 147 22.48 -13.00 0.26
N THR A 148 22.87 -14.28 0.26
CA THR A 148 24.27 -14.66 0.39
C THR A 148 24.99 -14.00 -0.76
N ARG A 149 25.57 -12.82 -0.50
CA ARG A 149 26.67 -12.32 -1.30
C ARG A 149 27.74 -13.38 -1.12
N GLU A 150 27.91 -14.25 -2.11
CA GLU A 150 28.93 -15.27 -2.07
C GLU A 150 30.21 -14.62 -1.55
N ASN A 151 30.76 -15.14 -0.45
CA ASN A 151 32.15 -14.90 -0.06
C ASN A 151 33.05 -15.63 -1.08
N GLY A 152 32.83 -15.35 -2.36
CA GLY A 152 33.56 -15.91 -3.47
C GLY A 152 34.97 -15.37 -3.40
N GLN A 153 35.87 -16.16 -2.81
CA GLN A 153 37.24 -16.28 -3.28
C GLN A 153 37.18 -16.68 -4.76
N ASN A 154 36.92 -15.72 -5.65
CA ASN A 154 37.01 -15.87 -7.09
C ASN A 154 37.41 -14.52 -7.67
N ASN A 155 38.72 -14.39 -7.90
CA ASN A 155 39.36 -13.39 -8.75
C ASN A 155 38.97 -11.92 -8.51
N ILE A 156 39.81 -11.24 -7.74
CA ILE A 156 39.94 -9.76 -7.72
C ILE A 156 40.30 -9.30 -9.14
N LYS A 157 39.30 -9.18 -10.01
CA LYS A 157 39.38 -8.52 -11.32
C LYS A 157 38.04 -7.88 -11.63
N ASN A 158 37.78 -6.74 -10.99
CA ASN A 158 37.41 -5.47 -11.63
C ASN A 158 36.90 -4.49 -10.57
N GLU A 159 37.14 -3.20 -10.80
CA GLU A 159 36.55 -2.08 -10.09
C GLU A 159 35.02 -2.24 -10.05
N ASP A 160 34.45 -2.72 -8.94
CA ASP A 160 33.01 -2.95 -8.81
C ASP A 160 32.27 -1.60 -8.86
N VAL A 161 31.70 -1.27 -10.03
CA VAL A 161 30.82 -0.12 -10.22
C VAL A 161 29.67 -0.19 -9.22
N VAL A 162 29.55 0.83 -8.36
CA VAL A 162 28.49 0.95 -7.36
C VAL A 162 27.19 1.32 -8.05
N LYS A 163 26.15 0.51 -7.85
CA LYS A 163 24.85 0.72 -8.49
C LYS A 163 23.87 1.36 -7.53
N VAL A 164 23.33 2.50 -7.93
CA VAL A 164 22.40 3.31 -7.12
C VAL A 164 21.05 3.34 -7.81
N CYS A 165 19.96 3.18 -7.07
CA CYS A 165 18.62 3.32 -7.61
C CYS A 165 17.78 4.36 -6.89
N PHE A 166 16.89 4.98 -7.64
CA PHE A 166 15.67 5.59 -7.15
C PHE A 166 14.50 4.95 -7.89
N ALA A 167 13.43 4.59 -7.18
CA ALA A 167 12.21 4.05 -7.78
C ALA A 167 10.96 4.73 -7.20
N GLY A 168 10.14 5.31 -8.07
CA GLY A 168 8.90 5.99 -7.68
C GLY A 168 7.93 6.20 -8.85
N SER A 169 6.71 6.62 -8.54
CA SER A 169 5.74 7.07 -9.55
C SER A 169 6.07 8.47 -10.08
N VAL A 170 5.45 8.81 -11.22
CA VAL A 170 5.60 10.10 -11.91
C VAL A 170 5.30 11.33 -11.04
N ASP A 171 4.49 11.20 -9.99
CA ASP A 171 4.17 12.29 -9.07
C ASP A 171 5.38 12.78 -8.26
N HIS A 172 6.48 12.01 -8.26
CA HIS A 172 7.70 12.34 -7.53
C HIS A 172 8.71 13.17 -8.32
N ILE A 173 8.42 13.59 -9.56
CA ILE A 173 9.36 14.38 -10.40
C ILE A 173 9.89 15.60 -9.63
N HIS A 174 9.00 16.38 -9.00
CA HIS A 174 9.40 17.59 -8.28
C HIS A 174 10.38 17.28 -7.14
N MET A 175 10.07 16.26 -6.35
CA MET A 175 10.90 15.82 -5.23
C MET A 175 12.27 15.32 -5.71
N VAL A 176 12.33 14.53 -6.79
CA VAL A 176 13.60 14.06 -7.36
C VAL A 176 14.42 15.23 -7.88
N ASP A 177 13.79 16.15 -8.63
CA ASP A 177 14.45 17.32 -9.19
C ASP A 177 15.03 18.27 -8.13
N MET A 178 14.33 18.42 -7.00
CA MET A 178 14.77 19.31 -5.93
C MET A 178 15.79 18.65 -4.99
N MET A 179 15.62 17.37 -4.67
CA MET A 179 16.40 16.72 -3.60
C MET A 179 17.54 15.86 -4.12
N LEU A 180 17.36 15.15 -5.25
CA LEU A 180 18.32 14.17 -5.73
C LEU A 180 19.13 14.65 -6.94
N SER A 181 18.51 15.35 -7.89
CA SER A 181 19.17 15.71 -9.16
C SER A 181 20.51 16.42 -9.00
N PRO A 182 20.69 17.38 -8.07
CA PRO A 182 21.99 18.02 -7.92
C PRO A 182 23.08 17.07 -7.39
N ALA A 183 22.73 16.20 -6.44
CA ALA A 183 23.65 15.18 -5.91
C ALA A 183 23.99 14.13 -6.98
N ILE A 184 23.01 13.66 -7.74
CA ILE A 184 23.20 12.70 -8.84
C ILE A 184 24.11 13.30 -9.90
N ASN A 185 23.86 14.54 -10.35
CA ASN A 185 24.68 15.19 -11.37
C ASN A 185 26.14 15.30 -10.94
N HIS A 186 26.39 15.73 -9.70
CA HIS A 186 27.75 15.87 -9.19
C HIS A 186 28.48 14.51 -9.11
N ILE A 187 27.80 13.50 -8.59
CA ILE A 187 28.38 12.16 -8.39
C ILE A 187 28.57 11.44 -9.72
N ALA A 188 27.62 11.55 -10.65
CA ALA A 188 27.71 10.95 -11.97
C ALA A 188 28.89 11.52 -12.78
N GLU A 189 29.14 12.84 -12.68
CA GLU A 189 30.27 13.51 -13.31
C GLU A 189 31.60 13.14 -12.65
N LYS A 190 31.68 13.23 -11.31
CA LYS A 190 32.93 13.01 -10.55
C LYS A 190 33.38 11.55 -10.52
N TYR A 191 32.45 10.61 -10.44
CA TYR A 191 32.70 9.16 -10.27
C TYR A 191 32.20 8.35 -11.47
N SER A 192 32.37 8.88 -12.67
CA SER A 192 31.76 8.34 -13.90
C SER A 192 32.09 6.87 -14.20
N LYS A 193 33.20 6.35 -13.67
CA LYS A 193 33.61 4.94 -13.85
C LYS A 193 33.23 4.06 -12.66
N GLU A 194 32.99 4.65 -11.50
CA GLU A 194 32.80 3.96 -10.23
C GLU A 194 31.34 3.88 -9.81
N VAL A 195 30.43 4.63 -10.46
CA VAL A 195 29.00 4.64 -10.12
C VAL A 195 28.11 4.50 -11.35
N TYR A 196 26.98 3.81 -11.20
CA TYR A 196 25.90 3.75 -12.18
C TYR A 196 24.54 3.99 -11.52
N PHE A 197 23.74 4.88 -12.08
CA PHE A 197 22.42 5.23 -11.55
C PHE A 197 21.29 4.62 -12.39
N TYR A 198 20.28 4.07 -11.70
CA TYR A 198 19.00 3.70 -12.26
C TYR A 198 17.89 4.57 -11.67
N ILE A 199 17.24 5.38 -12.52
CA ILE A 199 16.10 6.22 -12.15
C ILE A 199 14.85 5.58 -12.72
N ILE A 200 14.06 4.93 -11.87
CA ILE A 200 12.98 4.02 -12.26
C ILE A 200 11.62 4.69 -12.05
N GLY A 201 10.78 4.68 -13.09
CA GLY A 201 9.39 5.15 -13.05
C GLY A 201 9.19 6.67 -13.07
N VAL A 202 10.29 7.43 -13.12
CA VAL A 202 10.30 8.89 -13.14
C VAL A 202 11.26 9.37 -14.22
N LYS A 203 10.89 10.46 -14.90
CA LYS A 203 11.76 11.17 -15.85
C LYS A 203 12.06 12.59 -15.33
N PRO A 204 13.11 12.75 -14.49
CA PRO A 204 13.48 14.04 -13.92
C PRO A 204 13.92 15.03 -15.00
N LYS A 205 13.69 16.32 -14.79
CA LYS A 205 14.05 17.38 -15.75
C LYS A 205 15.43 18.00 -15.47
N LYS A 206 15.92 17.88 -14.23
CA LYS A 206 17.17 18.50 -13.77
C LYS A 206 18.36 17.55 -13.73
N ILE A 207 18.17 16.26 -14.03
CA ILE A 207 19.28 15.31 -14.22
C ILE A 207 19.86 15.54 -15.62
N LYS A 208 21.16 15.80 -15.71
CA LYS A 208 21.86 15.95 -16.99
C LYS A 208 22.07 14.58 -17.63
N GLU A 209 22.34 14.57 -18.93
CA GLU A 209 22.67 13.34 -19.64
C GLU A 209 24.10 12.89 -19.31
N PHE A 210 24.22 11.68 -18.76
CA PHE A 210 25.49 11.01 -18.50
C PHE A 210 25.42 9.56 -18.95
N SER A 211 26.53 8.98 -19.39
CA SER A 211 26.60 7.58 -19.83
C SER A 211 26.35 6.58 -18.69
N ASN A 212 26.55 7.00 -17.45
CA ASN A 212 26.36 6.21 -16.24
C ASN A 212 25.04 6.53 -15.50
N VAL A 213 24.08 7.18 -16.16
CA VAL A 213 22.72 7.40 -15.64
C VAL A 213 21.71 6.84 -16.61
N LYS A 214 20.88 5.91 -16.14
CA LYS A 214 19.82 5.29 -16.93
C LYS A 214 18.44 5.60 -16.35
N ILE A 215 17.60 6.20 -17.17
CA ILE A 215 16.17 6.33 -16.89
C ILE A 215 15.47 5.05 -17.35
N VAL A 216 14.69 4.45 -16.46
CA VAL A 216 13.95 3.19 -16.68
C VAL A 216 12.46 3.50 -16.51
N GLU A 217 11.64 2.90 -17.38
CA GLU A 217 10.19 3.06 -17.31
C GLU A 217 9.60 2.49 -16.02
N TYR A 218 8.35 2.87 -15.74
CA TYR A 218 7.63 2.40 -14.58
C TYR A 218 7.27 0.91 -14.73
N PHE A 219 7.56 0.11 -13.71
CA PHE A 219 7.14 -1.28 -13.66
C PHE A 219 5.71 -1.38 -13.14
N HIS A 220 4.80 -1.88 -13.98
CA HIS A 220 3.42 -2.15 -13.58
C HIS A 220 3.29 -3.42 -12.72
N ASN A 221 4.28 -4.30 -12.81
CA ASN A 221 4.37 -5.52 -12.03
C ASN A 221 5.55 -5.42 -11.05
N ILE A 222 5.29 -5.61 -9.77
CA ILE A 222 6.32 -5.56 -8.73
C ILE A 222 7.37 -6.65 -8.89
N GLN A 223 7.00 -7.82 -9.45
CA GLN A 223 7.92 -8.92 -9.68
C GLN A 223 8.98 -8.56 -10.73
N GLU A 224 8.59 -7.85 -11.80
CA GLU A 224 9.53 -7.37 -12.82
C GLU A 224 10.52 -6.35 -12.23
N TYR A 225 10.05 -5.50 -11.31
CA TYR A 225 10.92 -4.61 -10.55
C TYR A 225 11.93 -5.38 -9.69
N TYR A 226 11.50 -6.42 -8.97
CA TYR A 226 12.40 -7.25 -8.17
C TYR A 226 13.40 -8.03 -9.02
N GLU A 227 12.99 -8.59 -10.15
CA GLU A 227 13.88 -9.24 -11.11
C GLU A 227 14.89 -8.24 -11.69
N PHE A 228 14.46 -7.02 -12.01
CA PHE A 228 15.36 -5.95 -12.45
C PHE A 228 16.39 -5.62 -11.38
N VAL A 229 15.94 -5.42 -10.15
CA VAL A 229 16.81 -5.11 -9.01
C VAL A 229 17.84 -6.21 -8.78
N ALA A 230 17.41 -7.47 -8.72
CA ALA A 230 18.26 -8.62 -8.49
C ALA A 230 19.27 -8.81 -9.64
N LYS A 231 18.80 -8.74 -10.90
CA LYS A 231 19.65 -8.86 -12.10
C LYS A 231 20.72 -7.78 -12.15
N ASN A 232 20.36 -6.55 -11.80
CA ASN A 232 21.30 -5.44 -11.84
C ASN A 232 22.18 -5.39 -10.60
N LYS A 233 21.93 -6.15 -9.52
CA LYS A 233 22.73 -6.15 -8.28
C LYS A 233 22.89 -4.73 -7.71
N ILE A 234 21.76 -4.07 -7.45
CA ILE A 234 21.76 -2.69 -6.94
C ILE A 234 22.31 -2.66 -5.51
N ASP A 235 23.20 -1.71 -5.21
CA ASP A 235 23.87 -1.59 -3.91
C ASP A 235 23.19 -0.58 -2.98
N ILE A 236 22.70 0.54 -3.54
CA ILE A 236 22.20 1.68 -2.78
C ILE A 236 20.81 2.08 -3.29
N GLY A 237 19.86 2.21 -2.38
CA GLY A 237 18.53 2.77 -2.67
C GLY A 237 18.36 4.19 -2.15
N LEU A 238 17.78 5.08 -2.96
CA LEU A 238 17.47 6.46 -2.58
C LEU A 238 15.98 6.61 -2.31
N ALA A 239 15.64 7.16 -1.15
CA ALA A 239 14.27 7.31 -0.69
C ALA A 239 14.01 8.74 -0.16
N PRO A 240 14.03 9.75 -1.04
CA PRO A 240 13.63 11.10 -0.68
C PRO A 240 12.15 11.13 -0.27
N LEU A 241 11.84 11.99 0.70
CA LEU A 241 10.48 12.25 1.16
C LEU A 241 10.39 13.68 1.72
N GLU A 242 9.37 14.42 1.29
CA GLU A 242 9.07 15.75 1.82
C GLU A 242 8.61 15.68 3.28
N ALA A 243 8.92 16.71 4.07
CA ALA A 243 8.44 16.83 5.45
C ALA A 243 7.01 17.40 5.44
N SER A 244 6.02 16.61 5.85
CA SER A 244 4.62 17.04 6.00
C SER A 244 3.88 16.12 6.96
N ASP A 245 2.76 16.57 7.51
CA ASP A 245 1.90 15.75 8.37
C ASP A 245 1.40 14.48 7.66
N PHE A 246 1.10 14.60 6.36
CA PHE A 246 0.67 13.48 5.55
C PHE A 246 1.78 12.45 5.34
N THR A 247 2.98 12.89 4.95
CA THR A 247 4.13 11.99 4.73
C THR A 247 4.60 11.36 6.03
N ALA A 248 4.50 12.06 7.17
CA ALA A 248 4.80 11.50 8.49
C ALA A 248 3.88 10.34 8.91
N CYS A 249 2.68 10.26 8.32
CA CYS A 249 1.74 9.15 8.54
C CYS A 249 1.99 7.93 7.63
N LYS A 250 2.87 8.04 6.62
CA LYS A 250 3.18 6.92 5.72
C LYS A 250 3.93 5.80 6.46
N TYR A 251 4.01 4.64 5.83
CA TYR A 251 4.85 3.55 6.31
C TYR A 251 6.24 3.56 5.64
N TYR A 252 7.25 3.03 6.33
CA TYR A 252 8.65 3.02 5.88
C TYR A 252 8.97 1.87 4.91
N ASN A 253 8.07 1.57 3.98
CA ASN A 253 8.19 0.46 3.02
C ASN A 253 9.52 0.42 2.28
N LYS A 254 10.09 1.58 1.93
CA LYS A 254 11.40 1.65 1.25
C LYS A 254 12.53 1.06 2.09
N PHE A 255 12.48 1.17 3.41
CA PHE A 255 13.48 0.56 4.29
C PHE A 255 13.44 -0.97 4.20
N LEU A 256 12.25 -1.55 4.29
CA LEU A 256 12.05 -2.98 4.18
C LEU A 256 12.39 -3.48 2.77
N ASP A 257 11.92 -2.78 1.74
CA ASP A 257 12.13 -3.10 0.32
C ASP A 257 13.63 -3.13 -0.02
N TYR A 258 14.37 -2.09 0.33
CA TYR A 258 15.80 -2.00 0.08
C TYR A 258 16.58 -3.07 0.84
N THR A 259 16.24 -3.31 2.11
CA THR A 259 16.92 -4.33 2.92
C THR A 259 16.67 -5.74 2.39
N CYS A 260 15.42 -6.08 2.04
CA CYS A 260 15.08 -7.39 1.48
C CYS A 260 15.73 -7.64 0.11
N ASN A 261 16.02 -6.57 -0.64
CA ASN A 261 16.65 -6.65 -1.96
C ASN A 261 18.18 -6.43 -1.93
N GLY A 262 18.82 -6.50 -0.76
CA GLY A 262 20.28 -6.48 -0.70
C GLY A 262 20.93 -5.09 -0.75
N MET A 263 20.13 -4.03 -0.57
CA MET A 263 20.58 -2.65 -0.70
C MET A 263 20.78 -1.98 0.67
N VAL A 264 21.64 -0.96 0.68
CA VAL A 264 21.68 0.05 1.75
C VAL A 264 20.88 1.26 1.32
N GLY A 265 19.96 1.72 2.16
CA GLY A 265 19.17 2.91 1.85
C GLY A 265 19.74 4.22 2.38
N ILE A 266 19.56 5.28 1.60
CA ILE A 266 19.63 6.68 2.04
C ILE A 266 18.20 7.23 2.02
N TYR A 267 17.74 7.69 3.17
CA TYR A 267 16.36 8.13 3.39
C TYR A 267 16.34 9.59 3.83
N SER A 268 15.26 10.31 3.55
CA SER A 268 15.06 11.63 4.15
C SER A 268 15.02 11.57 5.69
N ASP A 269 15.65 12.53 6.37
CA ASP A 269 15.63 12.73 7.82
C ASP A 269 14.29 13.32 8.28
N VAL A 270 13.22 12.58 7.99
CA VAL A 270 11.82 12.91 8.31
C VAL A 270 11.09 11.63 8.69
N GLU A 271 9.95 11.75 9.36
CA GLU A 271 9.06 10.60 9.53
C GLU A 271 8.46 10.18 8.16
N PRO A 272 8.30 8.87 7.92
CA PRO A 272 8.39 7.77 8.88
C PRO A 272 9.79 7.15 9.01
N TYR A 273 10.78 7.58 8.22
CA TYR A 273 12.11 6.96 8.24
C TYR A 273 12.82 7.10 9.59
N LYS A 274 12.60 8.20 10.30
CA LYS A 274 13.11 8.37 11.67
C LYS A 274 12.59 7.36 12.69
N LEU A 275 11.48 6.66 12.38
CA LEU A 275 10.92 5.63 13.26
C LEU A 275 11.71 4.31 13.21
N ILE A 276 12.46 4.06 12.12
CA ILE A 276 13.15 2.78 11.88
C ILE A 276 14.64 2.92 11.60
N VAL A 277 15.07 4.03 10.97
CA VAL A 277 16.46 4.24 10.55
C VAL A 277 17.27 4.87 11.67
N LYS A 278 18.28 4.13 12.14
CA LYS A 278 19.37 4.58 13.00
C LYS A 278 20.54 4.99 12.09
N ASN A 279 20.79 6.30 11.99
CA ASN A 279 21.77 6.87 11.06
C ASN A 279 23.16 6.23 11.19
N GLU A 280 23.77 5.88 10.06
CA GLU A 280 25.04 5.15 9.93
C GLU A 280 25.09 3.76 10.59
N PHE A 281 23.95 3.27 11.10
CA PHE A 281 23.84 1.96 11.72
C PHE A 281 23.10 0.97 10.82
N ASN A 282 21.82 1.22 10.49
CA ASN A 282 21.00 0.37 9.60
C ASN A 282 20.52 1.11 8.33
N GLY A 283 20.90 2.38 8.17
CA GLY A 283 20.66 3.20 6.99
C GLY A 283 21.31 4.58 7.15
N MET A 284 21.18 5.43 6.14
CA MET A 284 21.64 6.82 6.21
C MET A 284 20.44 7.77 6.20
N LEU A 285 20.47 8.80 7.06
CA LEU A 285 19.47 9.87 7.09
C LEU A 285 20.04 11.14 6.46
N ALA A 286 19.43 11.56 5.35
CA ALA A 286 19.77 12.76 4.61
C ALA A 286 18.80 13.88 4.97
N LYS A 287 19.32 15.05 5.35
CA LYS A 287 18.49 16.26 5.39
C LYS A 287 17.93 16.54 4.00
N ASN A 288 16.77 17.20 3.92
CA ASN A 288 16.17 17.63 2.66
C ASN A 288 16.89 18.85 2.08
N GLU A 289 18.22 18.75 1.99
CA GLU A 289 19.17 19.74 1.52
C GLU A 289 20.12 19.06 0.52
N GLU A 290 20.42 19.72 -0.60
CA GLU A 290 21.24 19.19 -1.69
C GLU A 290 22.58 18.58 -1.22
N ASN A 291 23.29 19.31 -0.36
CA ASN A 291 24.62 18.89 0.10
C ASN A 291 24.57 17.62 0.98
N SER A 292 23.45 17.35 1.64
CA SER A 292 23.31 16.19 2.52
C SER A 292 23.31 14.89 1.70
N TRP A 293 22.49 14.84 0.64
CA TRP A 293 22.40 13.67 -0.24
C TRP A 293 23.74 13.36 -0.91
N ARG A 294 24.41 14.38 -1.44
CA ARG A 294 25.74 14.25 -2.06
C ARG A 294 26.76 13.61 -1.11
N LYS A 295 26.91 14.15 0.10
CA LYS A 295 27.90 13.67 1.08
C LYS A 295 27.66 12.22 1.49
N LEU A 296 26.40 11.84 1.69
CA LEU A 296 26.05 10.48 2.12
C LEU A 296 26.21 9.47 0.98
N LEU A 297 25.82 9.85 -0.24
CA LEU A 297 26.09 9.08 -1.45
C LEU A 297 27.58 8.82 -1.64
N GLU A 298 28.39 9.88 -1.61
CA GLU A 298 29.84 9.79 -1.75
C GLU A 298 30.46 8.88 -0.67
N LYS A 299 30.04 9.04 0.59
CA LYS A 299 30.50 8.19 1.70
C LYS A 299 30.17 6.72 1.49
N LEU A 300 28.96 6.40 1.02
CA LEU A 300 28.58 5.02 0.73
C LEU A 300 29.31 4.48 -0.50
N ILE A 301 29.46 5.26 -1.58
CA ILE A 301 30.16 4.87 -2.82
C ILE A 301 31.62 4.48 -2.51
N LEU A 302 32.32 5.31 -1.74
CA LEU A 302 33.74 5.13 -1.42
C LEU A 302 34.03 4.02 -0.40
N SER A 303 33.02 3.46 0.27
CA SER A 303 33.24 2.47 1.34
C SER A 303 32.32 1.26 1.27
N LYS A 304 32.78 0.21 0.57
CA LYS A 304 32.12 -1.11 0.57
C LYS A 304 31.94 -1.68 1.98
N LYS A 305 32.96 -1.58 2.83
CA LYS A 305 32.92 -2.02 4.24
C LYS A 305 31.80 -1.32 5.03
N LEU A 306 31.60 -0.02 4.81
CA LEU A 306 30.50 0.70 5.45
C LEU A 306 29.14 0.19 4.95
N ARG A 307 28.99 -0.01 3.62
CA ARG A 307 27.75 -0.57 3.06
C ARG A 307 27.44 -1.95 3.65
N GLU A 308 28.42 -2.83 3.74
CA GLU A 308 28.26 -4.18 4.30
C GLU A 308 27.85 -4.14 5.78
N LYS A 309 28.50 -3.28 6.59
CA LYS A 309 28.14 -3.08 7.99
C LYS A 309 26.69 -2.60 8.14
N ILE A 310 26.31 -1.56 7.38
CA ILE A 310 24.95 -1.00 7.46
C ILE A 310 23.91 -2.03 7.03
N TYR A 311 24.17 -2.73 5.94
CA TYR A 311 23.29 -3.77 5.43
C TYR A 311 23.08 -4.89 6.45
N SER A 312 24.16 -5.40 7.06
CA SER A 312 24.08 -6.46 8.07
C SER A 312 23.19 -6.06 9.26
N ASN A 313 23.27 -4.82 9.71
CA ASN A 313 22.43 -4.32 10.80
C ASN A 313 20.96 -4.16 10.37
N ALA A 314 20.72 -3.71 9.14
CA ALA A 314 19.37 -3.61 8.59
C ALA A 314 18.71 -4.99 8.47
N VAL A 315 19.44 -5.99 7.96
CA VAL A 315 18.98 -7.38 7.88
C VAL A 315 18.61 -7.91 9.26
N LYS A 316 19.45 -7.65 10.28
CA LYS A 316 19.18 -8.04 11.66
C LYS A 316 17.87 -7.43 12.18
N GLU A 317 17.70 -6.12 12.02
CA GLU A 317 16.48 -5.39 12.41
C GLU A 317 15.24 -5.97 11.71
N VAL A 318 15.33 -6.28 10.41
CA VAL A 318 14.21 -6.87 9.65
C VAL A 318 13.86 -8.28 10.14
N LYS A 319 14.87 -9.13 10.37
CA LYS A 319 14.64 -10.51 10.83
C LYS A 319 14.01 -10.60 12.21
N GLU A 320 14.49 -9.76 13.12
CA GLU A 320 14.05 -9.78 14.52
C GLU A 320 12.63 -9.24 14.68
N ASN A 321 12.25 -8.23 13.88
CA ASN A 321 11.03 -7.44 14.16
C ASN A 321 9.96 -7.49 13.06
N PHE A 322 10.21 -8.14 11.92
CA PHE A 322 9.28 -8.13 10.77
C PHE A 322 8.99 -9.52 10.21
N SER A 323 9.35 -10.61 10.91
CA SER A 323 8.96 -11.95 10.48
C SER A 323 7.45 -12.17 10.63
N TYR A 324 6.89 -13.06 9.82
CA TYR A 324 5.47 -13.43 9.93
C TYR A 324 5.12 -14.00 11.30
N GLU A 325 5.97 -14.85 11.89
CA GLU A 325 5.78 -15.33 13.28
C GLU A 325 5.70 -14.16 14.27
N TYR A 326 6.66 -13.23 14.23
CA TYR A 326 6.72 -12.12 15.18
C TYR A 326 5.48 -11.22 15.06
N ILE A 327 5.07 -10.87 13.84
CA ILE A 327 3.88 -10.04 13.62
C ILE A 327 2.61 -10.79 14.03
N MET A 328 2.50 -12.09 13.72
CA MET A 328 1.39 -12.93 14.17
C MET A 328 1.29 -12.94 15.70
N GLU A 329 2.40 -13.12 16.42
CA GLU A 329 2.41 -13.08 17.89
C GLU A 329 1.91 -11.74 18.42
N LYS A 330 2.36 -10.62 17.84
CA LYS A 330 1.89 -9.27 18.20
C LYS A 330 0.41 -9.06 17.95
N VAL A 331 -0.12 -9.58 16.84
CA VAL A 331 -1.55 -9.53 16.54
C VAL A 331 -2.35 -10.30 17.57
N LEU A 332 -1.88 -11.49 17.96
CA LEU A 332 -2.55 -12.35 18.94
C LEU A 332 -2.46 -11.82 20.37
N GLU A 333 -1.38 -11.12 20.70
CA GLU A 333 -1.20 -10.41 21.98
C GLU A 333 -2.18 -9.22 22.09
N ASN A 334 -2.31 -8.42 21.03
CA ASN A 334 -3.14 -7.22 21.02
C ASN A 334 -4.62 -7.49 20.77
N ILE A 335 -4.95 -8.57 20.05
CA ILE A 335 -6.31 -8.95 19.65
C ILE A 335 -6.56 -10.43 20.02
N PRO A 336 -6.64 -10.75 21.32
CA PRO A 336 -6.79 -12.13 21.79
C PRO A 336 -8.10 -12.78 21.35
N GLU A 337 -9.11 -12.00 20.95
CA GLU A 337 -10.39 -12.49 20.41
C GLU A 337 -10.22 -13.37 19.18
N ILE A 338 -9.10 -13.25 18.45
CA ILE A 338 -8.77 -14.12 17.31
C ILE A 338 -8.60 -15.59 17.76
N LYS A 339 -8.18 -15.83 19.01
CA LYS A 339 -8.02 -17.17 19.60
C LYS A 339 -9.23 -17.63 20.42
N MET A 340 -10.23 -16.79 20.64
CA MET A 340 -11.35 -17.14 21.51
C MET A 340 -12.30 -18.12 20.82
N GLU A 341 -12.88 -19.04 21.59
CA GLU A 341 -13.89 -19.98 21.08
C GLU A 341 -15.33 -19.43 21.17
N GLU A 342 -15.55 -18.39 21.97
CA GLU A 342 -16.87 -17.80 22.16
C GLU A 342 -17.32 -17.01 20.94
N LYS A 343 -18.45 -17.44 20.37
CA LYS A 343 -19.07 -16.81 19.20
C LYS A 343 -20.29 -15.99 19.59
N ASN A 344 -20.32 -14.74 19.15
CA ASN A 344 -21.52 -13.94 19.21
C ASN A 344 -22.54 -14.47 18.19
N LYS A 345 -23.70 -14.96 18.66
CA LYS A 345 -24.80 -15.36 17.77
C LYS A 345 -25.66 -14.15 17.42
N VAL A 346 -26.04 -14.03 16.15
CA VAL A 346 -27.01 -13.02 15.73
C VAL A 346 -28.39 -13.39 16.26
N THR A 347 -28.90 -12.62 17.22
CA THR A 347 -30.21 -12.88 17.85
C THR A 347 -31.37 -12.22 17.10
N LYS A 348 -31.14 -11.05 16.48
CA LYS A 348 -32.16 -10.30 15.73
C LYS A 348 -31.61 -9.81 14.40
N ARG A 349 -32.31 -10.16 13.31
CA ARG A 349 -31.92 -9.76 11.94
C ARG A 349 -32.43 -8.37 11.58
N ASN A 350 -31.63 -7.61 10.83
CA ASN A 350 -32.02 -6.34 10.23
C ASN A 350 -32.25 -6.50 8.73
N PHE A 351 -33.41 -7.06 8.35
CA PHE A 351 -33.71 -7.38 6.95
C PHE A 351 -33.60 -6.20 5.98
N TYR A 352 -33.90 -4.97 6.43
CA TYR A 352 -33.74 -3.78 5.60
C TYR A 352 -32.29 -3.55 5.21
N LEU A 353 -31.38 -3.53 6.20
CA LEU A 353 -29.96 -3.26 5.96
C LEU A 353 -29.29 -4.44 5.25
N GLU A 354 -29.69 -5.68 5.58
CA GLU A 354 -29.25 -6.87 4.84
C GLU A 354 -29.60 -6.75 3.35
N LYS A 355 -30.86 -6.43 3.04
CA LYS A 355 -31.31 -6.27 1.64
C LYS A 355 -30.59 -5.10 0.96
N LYS A 356 -30.33 -4.01 1.67
CA LYS A 356 -29.58 -2.86 1.13
C LYS A 356 -28.17 -3.26 0.68
N ILE A 357 -27.43 -4.00 1.52
CA ILE A 357 -26.09 -4.52 1.22
C ILE A 357 -26.15 -5.59 0.12
N ASP A 358 -27.12 -6.49 0.18
CA ASP A 358 -27.23 -7.57 -0.81
C ASP A 358 -27.61 -7.04 -2.20
N LEU A 359 -28.33 -5.91 -2.30
CA LEU A 359 -28.68 -5.26 -3.56
C LEU A 359 -27.58 -4.35 -4.10
N SER A 360 -26.80 -3.70 -3.22
CA SER A 360 -25.73 -2.79 -3.64
C SER A 360 -24.65 -3.52 -4.44
N SER A 361 -24.41 -4.79 -4.15
CA SER A 361 -23.51 -5.65 -4.95
C SER A 361 -23.96 -5.91 -6.40
N ASN A 362 -25.20 -5.56 -6.77
CA ASN A 362 -25.72 -5.78 -8.12
C ASN A 362 -25.55 -4.50 -8.96
N PHE A 363 -24.48 -4.46 -9.77
CA PHE A 363 -24.14 -3.32 -10.64
C PHE A 363 -25.33 -2.86 -11.51
N PHE A 364 -26.19 -3.78 -11.93
CA PHE A 364 -27.38 -3.46 -12.73
C PHE A 364 -28.41 -2.64 -11.92
N ILE A 365 -28.60 -2.99 -10.65
CA ILE A 365 -29.52 -2.30 -9.73
C ILE A 365 -28.95 -0.95 -9.34
N GLN A 366 -27.65 -0.84 -9.07
CA GLN A 366 -27.00 0.45 -8.84
C GLN A 366 -27.14 1.38 -10.06
N ARG A 367 -26.95 0.85 -11.27
CA ARG A 367 -27.08 1.63 -12.51
C ARG A 367 -28.52 2.10 -12.74
N ILE A 368 -29.50 1.25 -12.42
CA ILE A 368 -30.92 1.59 -12.47
C ILE A 368 -31.26 2.65 -11.41
N ALA A 369 -30.85 2.44 -10.16
CA ALA A 369 -31.10 3.37 -9.06
C ALA A 369 -30.47 4.74 -9.29
N ASN A 370 -29.21 4.80 -9.75
CA ASN A 370 -28.57 6.06 -10.16
C ASN A 370 -29.25 6.68 -11.37
N GLY A 371 -29.70 5.86 -12.32
CA GLY A 371 -30.52 6.29 -13.43
C GLY A 371 -31.79 7.02 -12.99
N PHE A 372 -32.56 6.40 -12.09
CA PHE A 372 -33.74 7.03 -11.49
C PHE A 372 -33.40 8.23 -10.61
N ARG A 373 -32.26 8.23 -9.91
CA ARG A 373 -31.82 9.37 -9.07
C ARG A 373 -31.49 10.61 -9.91
N ILE A 374 -30.86 10.43 -11.07
CA ILE A 374 -30.46 11.53 -11.96
C ILE A 374 -31.62 11.97 -12.86
N TYR A 375 -32.41 11.02 -13.37
CA TYR A 375 -33.41 11.29 -14.40
C TYR A 375 -34.87 11.10 -13.94
N GLY A 376 -35.12 10.70 -12.69
CA GLY A 376 -36.47 10.42 -12.18
C GLY A 376 -37.18 9.34 -12.99
N ILE A 377 -38.50 9.43 -13.08
CA ILE A 377 -39.34 8.56 -13.94
C ILE A 377 -38.89 8.58 -15.41
N LYS A 378 -38.23 9.66 -15.88
CA LYS A 378 -37.73 9.75 -17.27
C LYS A 378 -36.65 8.71 -17.57
N TYR A 379 -36.01 8.11 -16.55
CA TYR A 379 -35.07 7.02 -16.75
C TYR A 379 -35.70 5.79 -17.43
N LEU A 380 -37.00 5.52 -17.19
CA LEU A 380 -37.72 4.43 -17.86
C LEU A 380 -37.69 4.58 -19.38
N PHE A 381 -37.77 5.81 -19.88
CA PHE A 381 -37.77 6.13 -21.31
C PHE A 381 -36.34 6.22 -21.88
N ILE A 382 -35.39 6.77 -21.12
CA ILE A 382 -33.99 6.91 -21.55
C ILE A 382 -33.26 5.54 -21.56
N GLY A 383 -33.49 4.73 -20.52
CA GLY A 383 -32.90 3.42 -20.35
C GLY A 383 -33.39 2.42 -21.40
N SER A 384 -34.70 2.41 -21.66
CA SER A 384 -35.31 1.58 -22.72
C SER A 384 -34.86 2.02 -24.11
N TYR A 385 -34.86 3.33 -24.41
CA TYR A 385 -34.41 3.85 -25.70
C TYR A 385 -32.92 3.53 -25.97
N LYS A 386 -32.03 3.71 -24.99
CA LYS A 386 -30.60 3.35 -25.16
C LYS A 386 -30.38 1.85 -25.33
N ALA A 387 -31.13 1.00 -24.62
CA ALA A 387 -31.02 -0.45 -24.75
C ALA A 387 -31.50 -0.93 -26.13
N VAL A 388 -32.64 -0.40 -26.60
CA VAL A 388 -33.17 -0.68 -27.94
C VAL A 388 -32.21 -0.16 -29.02
N TYR A 389 -31.72 1.08 -28.91
CA TYR A 389 -30.77 1.65 -29.86
C TYR A 389 -29.45 0.86 -29.94
N LYS A 390 -28.90 0.42 -28.79
CA LYS A 390 -27.65 -0.36 -28.75
C LYS A 390 -27.85 -1.77 -29.33
N THR A 391 -29.02 -2.37 -29.10
CA THR A 391 -29.41 -3.68 -29.67
C THR A 391 -29.61 -3.57 -31.19
N LEU A 392 -30.31 -2.53 -31.66
CA LEU A 392 -30.48 -2.24 -33.09
C LEU A 392 -29.13 -1.97 -33.77
N LYS A 393 -28.22 -1.22 -33.14
CA LYS A 393 -26.88 -0.96 -33.68
C LYS A 393 -26.00 -2.22 -33.71
N TYR A 394 -26.15 -3.11 -32.73
CA TYR A 394 -25.49 -4.42 -32.73
C TYR A 394 -26.03 -5.35 -33.84
N LEU A 395 -27.35 -5.42 -33.99
CA LEU A 395 -28.00 -6.18 -35.05
C LEU A 395 -27.63 -5.65 -36.44
N LYS A 396 -27.61 -4.32 -36.61
CA LYS A 396 -27.16 -3.67 -37.85
C LYS A 396 -25.72 -4.04 -38.17
N ARG A 397 -24.79 -3.93 -37.21
CA ARG A 397 -23.39 -4.39 -37.40
C ARG A 397 -23.28 -5.86 -37.78
N LYS A 398 -24.14 -6.74 -37.25
CA LYS A 398 -24.14 -8.16 -37.58
C LYS A 398 -24.70 -8.44 -38.98
N LEU A 399 -25.68 -7.65 -39.43
CA LEU A 399 -26.23 -7.71 -40.78
C LEU A 399 -25.22 -7.19 -41.81
N ASP A 400 -24.59 -6.03 -41.53
CA ASP A 400 -23.54 -5.45 -42.39
C ASP A 400 -22.35 -6.43 -42.55
N TYR A 401 -21.95 -7.12 -41.48
CA TYR A 401 -20.89 -8.16 -41.51
C TYR A 401 -21.29 -9.45 -42.25
N ALA A 402 -22.59 -9.71 -42.41
CA ALA A 402 -23.10 -10.85 -43.16
C ALA A 402 -23.27 -10.53 -44.66
N GLU A 403 -23.46 -9.25 -45.01
CA GLU A 403 -23.48 -8.76 -46.40
C GLU A 403 -22.06 -8.63 -46.98
N GLU A 404 -21.05 -8.25 -46.20
CA GLU A 404 -19.63 -8.23 -46.64
C GLU A 404 -19.04 -9.64 -46.90
N LYS A 405 -19.74 -10.71 -46.51
CA LYS A 405 -19.33 -12.11 -46.70
C LYS A 405 -20.08 -12.85 -47.80
N LYS A 406 -20.97 -12.18 -48.53
CA LYS A 406 -21.56 -12.65 -49.78
C LYS A 406 -20.85 -11.98 -50.95
#